data_AF-A0A838PTY5-F1
#
_entry.id   AF-A0A838PTY5-F1
#
_cell.length_a   1.000
_cell.length_b   1.000
_cell.length_c   1.000
_cell.angle_alpha   90.00
_cell.angle_beta   90.00
_cell.angle_gamma   90.00
#
_symmetry.space_group_name_H-M   'P 1'
#
loop_
_entity.id
_entity.type
_entity.pdbx_description
1 polymer ?
#
loop_
_entity_poly.entity_id
_entity_poly.type
_entity_poly.pdbx_seq_one_letter_code
_entity_poly.pdbx_strand_id
1 'polypeptide(L)'
;MYAFSPGGAGASAARVARYRSGVEAAAERHDVEPDTLEALVMLESAGRPEVAAGDDPEGAVGLGQILPETATGLLGMSVDLEGSKRLTRAIERQRRRARSRQARRAAPTRIARLARRRRAVDERYDSVRSLDGAARYLAIAERRLGREDLAVVSYHMGLGNLEQVIEAYVAPARPRRTVRATVEAYEVSYARLFYDSSPLQNRRAYSLLADFGDDSRSYLLRVEAAREIMRLHRDDRTELSRLERLHSLQPSGELVLRPPQETESLPDPETMAEAFGDGDLVALPNDPERLGFVLDPALGTLGAGAEAAPDPSLYRGLRPEAVAALLYITKEVDRVAGRSGLRVTDAARGEAYGRRLAAAGRARGEPPRPYSPHSTGFSFDIARVYPSPRVRRAFAYVLERLRALRVIDYVYEPEEIHVTAGPDAERLLELQEALVPARG
;
A
#
# COMPACT_ATOMS: atom_id res chain seq x y z
N MET A 1 4.51 2.65 2.97
CA MET A 1 4.80 3.92 3.68
C MET A 1 6.18 3.91 4.30
N TYR A 2 6.51 2.96 5.18
CA TYR A 2 7.80 2.88 5.86
C TYR A 2 9.03 3.05 4.95
N ALA A 3 9.07 2.34 3.81
CA ALA A 3 10.20 2.39 2.87
C ALA A 3 10.23 3.66 1.99
N PHE A 4 9.07 4.27 1.72
CA PHE A 4 8.94 5.39 0.77
C PHE A 4 8.97 6.75 1.48
N SER A 5 8.92 6.77 2.82
CA SER A 5 9.03 7.97 3.61
C SER A 5 10.42 8.63 3.43
N PRO A 6 10.50 9.94 3.16
CA PRO A 6 11.77 10.64 2.93
C PRO A 6 12.73 10.53 4.12
N GLY A 7 13.85 9.85 3.89
CA GLY A 7 14.86 9.57 4.92
C GLY A 7 14.43 8.53 5.96
N GLY A 8 13.40 7.73 5.67
CA GLY A 8 12.86 6.72 6.58
C GLY A 8 11.61 7.17 7.34
N ALA A 9 10.88 6.20 7.89
CA ALA A 9 9.67 6.43 8.69
C ALA A 9 10.00 7.20 9.97
N GLY A 10 11.05 6.80 10.69
CA GLY A 10 11.49 7.44 11.93
C GLY A 10 11.93 8.89 11.74
N ALA A 11 12.70 9.18 10.69
CA ALA A 11 13.11 10.56 10.39
C ALA A 11 11.93 11.43 9.96
N SER A 12 10.94 10.84 9.28
CA SER A 12 9.72 11.51 8.87
C SER A 12 8.83 11.84 10.07
N ALA A 13 8.60 10.86 10.95
CA ALA A 13 7.87 11.04 12.20
C ALA A 13 8.52 12.12 13.08
N ALA A 14 9.85 12.11 13.20
CA ALA A 14 10.59 13.13 13.95
C ALA A 14 10.46 14.55 13.36
N ARG A 15 10.20 14.69 12.05
CA ARG A 15 9.89 15.99 11.43
C ARG A 15 8.46 16.42 11.72
N VAL A 16 7.51 15.49 11.61
CA VAL A 16 6.08 15.74 11.87
C VAL A 16 5.86 16.13 13.32
N ALA A 17 6.48 15.44 14.28
CA ALA A 17 6.35 15.69 15.71
C ALA A 17 6.71 17.14 16.12
N ARG A 18 7.52 17.86 15.31
CA ARG A 18 7.84 19.27 15.55
C ARG A 18 6.63 20.21 15.41
N TYR A 19 5.58 19.75 14.72
CA TYR A 19 4.36 20.50 14.50
C TYR A 19 3.24 20.12 15.46
N ARG A 20 3.49 19.25 16.46
CA ARG A 20 2.44 18.71 17.34
C ARG A 20 1.58 19.80 17.99
N SER A 21 2.20 20.85 18.55
CA SER A 21 1.45 21.97 19.14
C SER A 21 0.59 22.72 18.12
N GLY A 22 1.07 22.87 16.88
CA GLY A 22 0.30 23.46 15.79
C GLY A 22 -0.85 22.57 15.32
N VAL A 23 -0.64 21.24 15.32
CA VAL A 23 -1.66 20.23 15.04
C VAL A 23 -2.75 20.29 16.09
N GLU A 24 -2.40 20.22 17.39
CA GLU A 24 -3.37 20.29 18.49
C GLU A 24 -4.19 21.58 18.46
N ALA A 25 -3.53 22.72 18.26
CA ALA A 25 -4.23 24.00 18.16
C ALA A 25 -5.18 24.07 16.96
N ALA A 26 -4.81 23.50 15.80
CA ALA A 26 -5.69 23.44 14.64
C ALA A 26 -6.84 22.46 14.85
N ALA A 27 -6.56 21.30 15.44
CA ALA A 27 -7.54 20.27 15.76
C ALA A 27 -8.62 20.80 16.72
N GLU A 28 -8.19 21.46 17.81
CA GLU A 28 -9.09 22.09 18.79
C GLU A 28 -9.99 23.16 18.15
N ARG A 29 -9.45 24.02 17.28
CA ARG A 29 -10.23 25.08 16.62
C ARG A 29 -11.35 24.55 15.73
N HIS A 30 -11.17 23.38 15.14
CA HIS A 30 -12.09 22.82 14.15
C HIS A 30 -12.85 21.59 14.65
N ASP A 31 -12.65 21.20 15.91
CA ASP A 31 -13.26 20.02 16.54
C ASP A 31 -12.98 18.72 15.76
N VAL A 32 -11.70 18.47 15.49
CA VAL A 32 -11.24 17.24 14.81
C VAL A 32 -10.19 16.53 15.66
N GLU A 33 -9.98 15.23 15.41
CA GLU A 33 -9.04 14.44 16.21
C GLU A 33 -7.57 14.80 15.85
N PRO A 34 -6.74 15.19 16.83
CA PRO A 34 -5.38 15.66 16.58
C PRO A 34 -4.44 14.58 16.03
N ASP A 35 -4.56 13.32 16.43
CA ASP A 35 -3.71 12.25 15.90
C ASP A 35 -4.05 11.90 14.44
N THR A 36 -5.32 11.99 14.03
CA THR A 36 -5.78 11.88 12.64
C THR A 36 -5.18 13.00 11.79
N LEU A 37 -5.21 14.25 12.28
CA LEU A 37 -4.59 15.38 11.58
C LEU A 37 -3.06 15.24 11.49
N GLU A 38 -2.41 14.76 12.55
CA GLU A 38 -0.96 14.49 12.54
C GLU A 38 -0.58 13.38 11.55
N ALA A 39 -1.36 12.29 11.54
CA ALA A 39 -1.20 11.17 10.62
C ALA A 39 -1.38 11.60 9.16
N LEU A 40 -2.35 12.46 8.88
CA LEU A 40 -2.53 13.07 7.57
C LEU A 40 -1.28 13.85 7.16
N VAL A 41 -0.72 14.71 8.02
CA VAL A 41 0.52 15.46 7.72
C VAL A 41 1.71 14.53 7.46
N MET A 42 1.79 13.42 8.20
CA MET A 42 2.81 12.39 7.98
C MET A 42 2.68 11.74 6.61
N LEU A 43 1.47 11.33 6.21
CA LEU A 43 1.19 10.74 4.91
C LEU A 43 1.43 11.73 3.76
N GLU A 44 0.90 12.94 3.88
CA GLU A 44 0.88 13.94 2.79
C GLU A 44 2.26 14.54 2.51
N SER A 45 3.02 14.91 3.55
CA SER A 45 4.25 15.68 3.38
C SER A 45 5.47 15.09 4.06
N ALA A 46 5.29 14.10 4.93
CA ALA A 46 6.31 13.61 5.85
C ALA A 46 6.96 14.75 6.66
N GLY A 47 6.15 15.74 7.07
CA GLY A 47 6.55 16.91 7.86
C GLY A 47 7.36 17.94 7.08
N ARG A 48 7.27 17.97 5.74
CA ARG A 48 8.04 18.90 4.89
C ARG A 48 7.13 20.01 4.37
N PRO A 49 7.17 21.24 4.93
CA PRO A 49 6.24 22.31 4.55
C PRO A 49 6.54 22.94 3.18
N GLU A 50 7.68 22.62 2.56
CA GLU A 50 8.16 23.26 1.34
C GLU A 50 7.92 22.45 0.06
N VAL A 51 7.25 21.29 0.16
CA VAL A 51 7.04 20.34 -0.95
C VAL A 51 5.77 20.65 -1.72
N ALA A 52 5.82 20.36 -3.02
CA ALA A 52 4.71 20.44 -3.94
C ALA A 52 4.64 19.14 -4.75
N ALA A 53 3.43 18.62 -4.99
CA ALA A 53 3.22 17.50 -5.90
C ALA A 53 3.75 17.86 -7.31
N GLY A 54 4.56 16.98 -7.89
CA GLY A 54 5.19 17.22 -9.18
C GLY A 54 6.22 18.36 -9.22
N ASP A 55 6.67 18.86 -8.05
CA ASP A 55 7.55 20.04 -7.91
C ASP A 55 6.97 21.35 -8.50
N ASP A 56 5.65 21.41 -8.74
CA ASP A 56 4.96 22.60 -9.27
C ASP A 56 3.95 23.15 -8.25
N PRO A 57 3.96 24.45 -7.91
CA PRO A 57 2.92 25.09 -7.11
C PRO A 57 1.48 24.96 -7.65
N GLU A 58 1.26 24.59 -8.91
CA GLU A 58 -0.08 24.21 -9.42
C GLU A 58 -0.61 22.95 -8.73
N GLY A 59 0.28 22.06 -8.29
CA GLY A 59 -0.08 20.87 -7.56
C GLY A 59 -0.46 21.16 -6.09
N ALA A 60 -0.67 20.06 -5.38
CA ALA A 60 -0.88 20.03 -3.94
C ALA A 60 0.39 20.50 -3.21
N VAL A 61 0.24 21.40 -2.22
CA VAL A 61 1.37 22.09 -1.57
C VAL A 61 1.30 22.00 -0.04
N GLY A 62 2.48 21.95 0.58
CA GLY A 62 2.64 22.18 2.01
C GLY A 62 2.42 20.94 2.87
N LEU A 63 2.23 21.15 4.17
CA LEU A 63 2.10 20.06 5.15
C LEU A 63 0.88 19.17 4.88
N GLY A 64 -0.23 19.79 4.50
CA GLY A 64 -1.47 19.10 4.15
C GLY A 64 -1.66 18.82 2.67
N GLN A 65 -0.66 19.08 1.80
CA GLN A 65 -0.77 18.86 0.34
C GLN A 65 -2.08 19.42 -0.25
N ILE A 66 -2.28 20.73 -0.08
CA ILE A 66 -3.54 21.39 -0.45
C ILE A 66 -3.45 21.94 -1.89
N LEU A 67 -4.47 21.66 -2.71
CA LEU A 67 -4.61 22.21 -4.07
C LEU A 67 -4.93 23.73 -4.06
N PRO A 68 -4.51 24.51 -5.07
CA PRO A 68 -4.79 25.95 -5.13
C PRO A 68 -6.28 26.29 -5.08
N GLU A 69 -7.11 25.55 -5.81
CA GLU A 69 -8.56 25.76 -5.91
C GLU A 69 -9.24 25.43 -4.57
N THR A 70 -8.80 24.37 -3.90
CA THR A 70 -9.28 24.00 -2.57
C THR A 70 -8.88 25.05 -1.54
N ALA A 71 -7.63 25.51 -1.57
CA ALA A 71 -7.11 26.53 -0.68
C ALA A 71 -7.96 27.81 -0.73
N THR A 72 -8.24 28.31 -1.94
CA THR A 72 -8.97 29.56 -2.15
C THR A 72 -10.48 29.39 -2.02
N GLY A 73 -11.06 28.37 -2.67
CA GLY A 73 -12.50 28.17 -2.77
C GLY A 73 -13.16 27.58 -1.53
N LEU A 74 -12.42 26.82 -0.72
CA LEU A 74 -12.99 26.10 0.44
C LEU A 74 -12.36 26.54 1.76
N LEU A 75 -11.04 26.76 1.78
CA LEU A 75 -10.29 26.93 3.03
C LEU A 75 -10.04 28.40 3.39
N GLY A 76 -10.32 29.33 2.47
CA GLY A 76 -10.18 30.77 2.69
C GLY A 76 -8.71 31.22 2.77
N MET A 77 -7.81 30.51 2.10
CA MET A 77 -6.38 30.82 2.04
C MET A 77 -6.07 31.74 0.86
N SER A 78 -5.02 32.56 1.00
CA SER A 78 -4.50 33.41 -0.06
C SER A 78 -3.42 32.69 -0.89
N VAL A 79 -3.61 32.66 -2.21
CA VAL A 79 -2.70 32.02 -3.18
C VAL A 79 -2.51 32.90 -4.42
N ASP A 80 -1.36 33.58 -4.51
CA ASP A 80 -0.82 34.14 -5.76
C ASP A 80 0.07 33.08 -6.42
N LEU A 81 -0.56 32.27 -7.28
CA LEU A 81 0.06 31.13 -7.94
C LEU A 81 1.23 31.53 -8.83
N GLU A 82 1.10 32.61 -9.60
CA GLU A 82 2.15 33.10 -10.49
C GLU A 82 3.35 33.65 -9.69
N GLY A 83 3.08 34.37 -8.59
CA GLY A 83 4.11 34.77 -7.63
C GLY A 83 4.83 33.57 -7.02
N SER A 84 4.08 32.56 -6.61
CA SER A 84 4.57 31.32 -6.01
C SER A 84 5.49 30.55 -6.97
N LYS A 85 5.08 30.35 -8.23
CA LYS A 85 5.91 29.74 -9.29
C LYS A 85 7.20 30.50 -9.54
N ARG A 86 7.11 31.84 -9.68
CA ARG A 86 8.28 32.70 -9.89
C ARG A 86 9.30 32.55 -8.76
N LEU A 87 8.84 32.51 -7.52
CA LEU A 87 9.69 32.35 -6.34
C LEU A 87 10.26 30.94 -6.23
N THR A 88 9.49 29.90 -6.54
CA THR A 88 9.95 28.51 -6.60
C THR A 88 11.09 28.33 -7.60
N ARG A 89 10.92 28.82 -8.83
CA ARG A 89 11.99 28.82 -9.85
C ARG A 89 13.22 29.62 -9.38
N ALA A 90 13.04 30.72 -8.63
CA ALA A 90 14.14 31.49 -8.07
C ALA A 90 14.91 30.71 -6.99
N ILE A 91 14.22 29.97 -6.13
CA ILE A 91 14.81 29.10 -5.11
C ILE A 91 15.65 28.01 -5.77
N GLU A 92 15.11 27.33 -6.78
CA GLU A 92 15.83 26.29 -7.52
C GLU A 92 17.09 26.83 -8.21
N ARG A 93 17.00 28.01 -8.83
CA ARG A 93 18.18 28.67 -9.41
C ARG A 93 19.26 28.93 -8.36
N GLN A 94 18.88 29.36 -7.15
CA GLN A 94 19.85 29.52 -6.05
C GLN A 94 20.46 28.19 -5.63
N ARG A 95 19.66 27.12 -5.51
CA ARG A 95 20.15 25.76 -5.20
C ARG A 95 21.16 25.28 -6.25
N ARG A 96 20.87 25.46 -7.54
CA ARG A 96 21.79 25.09 -8.63
C ARG A 96 23.09 25.90 -8.61
N ARG A 97 23.02 27.21 -8.31
CA ARG A 97 24.19 28.10 -8.23
C ARG A 97 25.08 27.81 -7.02
N ALA A 98 24.54 27.24 -5.95
CA ALA A 98 25.30 26.85 -4.76
C ALA A 98 26.27 25.66 -4.99
N ARG A 99 26.55 25.29 -6.24
CA ARG A 99 27.56 24.27 -6.57
C ARG A 99 29.01 24.78 -6.40
N SER A 100 29.27 26.10 -6.41
CA SER A 100 30.61 26.69 -6.18
C SER A 100 30.89 27.08 -4.71
N ARG A 101 32.16 26.99 -4.25
CA ARG A 101 32.57 27.18 -2.84
C ARG A 101 32.11 28.52 -2.22
N GLN A 102 32.22 29.62 -2.97
CA GLN A 102 31.84 30.96 -2.51
C GLN A 102 30.31 31.17 -2.49
N ALA A 103 29.59 30.59 -3.46
CA ALA A 103 28.13 30.65 -3.50
C ALA A 103 27.49 29.77 -2.40
N ARG A 104 28.15 28.68 -1.97
CA ARG A 104 27.65 27.79 -0.90
C ARG A 104 27.41 28.49 0.42
N ARG A 105 28.25 29.47 0.80
CA ARG A 105 28.14 30.15 2.09
C ARG A 105 26.92 31.09 2.17
N ALA A 106 26.59 31.78 1.09
CA ALA A 106 25.49 32.77 1.08
C ALA A 106 24.13 32.18 0.60
N ALA A 107 24.13 31.00 -0.02
CA ALA A 107 22.93 30.40 -0.58
C ALA A 107 21.83 30.09 0.45
N PRO A 108 22.12 29.53 1.65
CA PRO A 108 21.08 29.22 2.64
C PRO A 108 20.24 30.43 3.04
N THR A 109 20.88 31.56 3.36
CA THR A 109 20.20 32.81 3.74
C THR A 109 19.32 33.35 2.61
N ARG A 110 19.82 33.31 1.36
CA ARG A 110 19.05 33.77 0.18
C ARG A 110 17.84 32.87 -0.09
N ILE A 111 18.03 31.56 0.00
CA ILE A 111 16.95 30.57 -0.15
C ILE A 111 15.89 30.79 0.93
N ALA A 112 16.30 30.93 2.20
CA ALA A 112 15.38 31.19 3.31
C ALA A 112 14.57 32.49 3.11
N ARG A 113 15.20 33.55 2.59
CA ARG A 113 14.50 34.80 2.25
C ARG A 113 13.48 34.61 1.14
N LEU A 114 13.83 33.88 0.08
CA LEU A 114 12.90 33.58 -1.02
C LEU A 114 11.74 32.69 -0.55
N ALA A 115 12.00 31.68 0.28
CA ALA A 115 10.97 30.82 0.86
C ALA A 115 10.01 31.61 1.75
N ARG A 116 10.52 32.54 2.57
CA ARG A 116 9.67 33.45 3.37
C ARG A 116 8.78 34.32 2.48
N ARG A 117 9.31 34.84 1.37
CA ARG A 117 8.50 35.60 0.39
C ARG A 117 7.46 34.70 -0.28
N ARG A 118 7.77 33.43 -0.53
CA ARG A 118 6.83 32.47 -1.11
C ARG A 118 5.66 32.22 -0.17
N ARG A 119 5.93 31.97 1.12
CA ARG A 119 4.89 31.86 2.16
C ARG A 119 3.96 33.07 2.24
N ALA A 120 4.50 34.27 2.07
CA ALA A 120 3.71 35.50 2.14
C ALA A 120 2.74 35.68 0.96
N VAL A 121 2.97 35.00 -0.16
CA VAL A 121 2.11 35.07 -1.35
C VAL A 121 1.32 33.79 -1.58
N ASP A 122 1.66 32.70 -0.90
CA ASP A 122 1.02 31.40 -1.01
C ASP A 122 1.00 30.74 0.37
N GLU A 123 -0.13 30.90 1.06
CA GLU A 123 -0.32 30.47 2.45
C GLU A 123 -0.25 28.94 2.61
N ARG A 124 -0.31 28.16 1.53
CA ARG A 124 -0.14 26.69 1.57
C ARG A 124 1.26 26.28 2.04
N TYR A 125 2.26 27.13 1.82
CA TYR A 125 3.61 26.92 2.33
C TYR A 125 3.80 27.35 3.80
N ASP A 126 2.82 28.06 4.39
CA ASP A 126 2.84 28.43 5.79
C ASP A 126 2.32 27.26 6.64
N SER A 127 3.14 26.77 7.58
CA SER A 127 2.80 25.58 8.35
C SER A 127 1.55 25.76 9.20
N VAL A 128 1.33 26.94 9.81
CA VAL A 128 0.17 27.17 10.66
C VAL A 128 -1.10 27.23 9.82
N ARG A 129 -1.06 27.95 8.69
CA ARG A 129 -2.19 28.03 7.76
C ARG A 129 -2.49 26.70 7.07
N SER A 130 -1.46 25.93 6.73
CA SER A 130 -1.63 24.61 6.12
C SER A 130 -2.30 23.61 7.08
N LEU A 131 -1.88 23.59 8.36
CA LEU A 131 -2.51 22.75 9.39
C LEU A 131 -3.96 23.18 9.66
N ASP A 132 -4.21 24.49 9.78
CA ASP A 132 -5.55 25.03 9.97
C ASP A 132 -6.48 24.70 8.77
N GLY A 133 -5.96 24.82 7.55
CA GLY A 133 -6.69 24.46 6.33
C GLY A 133 -7.04 22.97 6.27
N ALA A 134 -6.10 22.08 6.62
CA ALA A 134 -6.36 20.64 6.66
C ALA A 134 -7.41 20.28 7.72
N ALA A 135 -7.30 20.83 8.94
CA ALA A 135 -8.29 20.65 10.00
C ALA A 135 -9.68 21.16 9.59
N ARG A 136 -9.73 22.36 8.98
CA ARG A 136 -10.97 22.94 8.45
C ARG A 136 -11.63 22.07 7.39
N TYR A 137 -10.83 21.46 6.50
CA TYR A 137 -11.35 20.52 5.50
C TYR A 137 -12.05 19.33 6.18
N LEU A 138 -11.35 18.66 7.11
CA LEU A 138 -11.88 17.50 7.83
C LEU A 138 -13.19 17.84 8.53
N ALA A 139 -13.27 18.99 9.21
CA ALA A 139 -14.48 19.45 9.87
C ALA A 139 -15.64 19.73 8.89
N ILE A 140 -15.36 20.29 7.71
CA ILE A 140 -16.38 20.49 6.66
C ILE A 140 -16.89 19.13 6.15
N ALA A 141 -15.97 18.21 5.85
CA ALA A 141 -16.29 16.90 5.34
C ALA A 141 -17.09 16.09 6.37
N GLU A 142 -16.69 16.10 7.64
CA GLU A 142 -17.39 15.41 8.72
C GLU A 142 -18.79 15.98 8.96
N ARG A 143 -18.97 17.30 8.96
CA ARG A 143 -20.32 17.90 9.05
C ARG A 143 -21.23 17.45 7.90
N ARG A 144 -20.67 17.28 6.70
CA ARG A 144 -21.41 16.93 5.47
C ARG A 144 -21.70 15.44 5.35
N LEU A 145 -20.76 14.58 5.77
CA LEU A 145 -20.82 13.12 5.64
C LEU A 145 -21.33 12.44 6.91
N GLY A 146 -21.14 13.07 8.07
CA GLY A 146 -21.61 12.61 9.38
C GLY A 146 -20.68 11.64 10.11
N ARG A 147 -19.47 11.37 9.58
CA ARG A 147 -18.49 10.43 10.15
C ARG A 147 -17.05 10.82 9.82
N GLU A 148 -16.14 10.57 10.75
CA GLU A 148 -14.71 10.84 10.60
C GLU A 148 -14.05 10.01 9.49
N ASP A 149 -14.30 8.70 9.41
CA ASP A 149 -13.65 7.82 8.41
C ASP A 149 -13.94 8.24 6.97
N LEU A 150 -15.18 8.65 6.69
CA LEU A 150 -15.58 9.22 5.40
C LEU A 150 -14.95 10.60 5.17
N ALA A 151 -14.82 11.42 6.22
CA ALA A 151 -14.15 12.72 6.13
C ALA A 151 -12.67 12.55 5.75
N VAL A 152 -11.96 11.63 6.40
CA VAL A 152 -10.56 11.30 6.12
C VAL A 152 -10.39 10.83 4.68
N VAL A 153 -11.18 9.85 4.22
CA VAL A 153 -11.06 9.34 2.84
C VAL A 153 -11.37 10.41 1.81
N SER A 154 -12.35 11.26 2.09
CA SER A 154 -12.71 12.35 1.19
C SER A 154 -11.58 13.35 0.98
N TYR A 155 -10.59 13.40 1.87
CA TYR A 155 -9.44 14.32 1.77
C TYR A 155 -8.66 14.08 0.48
N HIS A 156 -8.40 12.82 0.15
CA HIS A 156 -7.68 12.44 -1.07
C HIS A 156 -8.62 12.22 -2.26
N MET A 157 -9.76 11.56 -2.02
CA MET A 157 -10.71 11.21 -3.09
C MET A 157 -11.49 12.42 -3.61
N GLY A 158 -11.62 13.47 -2.80
CA GLY A 158 -12.52 14.60 -3.01
C GLY A 158 -13.93 14.32 -2.49
N LEU A 159 -14.49 15.30 -1.79
CA LEU A 159 -15.81 15.21 -1.16
C LEU A 159 -16.94 14.82 -2.13
N GLY A 160 -17.06 15.52 -3.26
CA GLY A 160 -18.13 15.24 -4.25
C GLY A 160 -17.99 13.89 -4.95
N ASN A 161 -16.76 13.34 -5.04
CA ASN A 161 -16.54 12.00 -5.59
C ASN A 161 -17.01 10.94 -4.61
N LEU A 162 -16.67 11.08 -3.33
CA LEU A 162 -17.14 10.15 -2.29
C LEU A 162 -18.67 10.19 -2.14
N GLU A 163 -19.31 11.36 -2.29
CA GLU A 163 -20.77 11.47 -2.30
C GLU A 163 -21.41 10.64 -3.43
N GLN A 164 -20.84 10.67 -4.64
CA GLN A 164 -21.32 9.86 -5.76
C GLN A 164 -21.13 8.36 -5.50
N VAL A 165 -20.04 7.97 -4.84
CA VAL A 165 -19.81 6.58 -4.43
C VAL A 165 -20.87 6.13 -3.41
N ILE A 166 -21.14 6.94 -2.38
CA ILE A 166 -22.17 6.67 -1.36
C ILE A 166 -23.56 6.56 -2.02
N GLU A 167 -23.89 7.48 -2.92
CA GLU A 167 -25.16 7.46 -3.65
C GLU A 167 -25.29 6.19 -4.50
N ALA A 168 -24.22 5.79 -5.21
CA ALA A 168 -24.21 4.57 -6.00
C ALA A 168 -24.35 3.30 -5.14
N TYR A 169 -23.80 3.31 -3.92
CA TYR A 169 -23.87 2.20 -2.98
C TYR A 169 -25.28 1.99 -2.44
N VAL A 170 -25.97 3.07 -2.05
CA VAL A 170 -27.32 3.01 -1.46
C VAL A 170 -28.45 3.10 -2.48
N ALA A 171 -28.15 3.27 -3.77
CA ALA A 171 -29.13 3.40 -4.84
C ALA A 171 -30.27 2.36 -4.80
N PRO A 172 -30.04 1.07 -4.48
CA PRO A 172 -31.13 0.09 -4.37
C PRO A 172 -32.17 0.43 -3.29
N ALA A 173 -31.78 1.14 -2.22
CA ALA A 173 -32.64 1.52 -1.11
C ALA A 173 -33.15 2.98 -1.20
N ARG A 174 -32.72 3.73 -2.21
CA ARG A 174 -32.94 5.16 -2.43
C ARG A 174 -32.22 6.07 -1.40
N PRO A 175 -31.38 7.02 -1.85
CA PRO A 175 -30.74 8.01 -0.97
C PRO A 175 -31.74 8.88 -0.21
N ARG A 176 -31.32 9.41 0.94
CA ARG A 176 -32.05 10.44 1.70
C ARG A 176 -31.76 11.83 1.13
N ARG A 177 -32.43 12.86 1.66
CA ARG A 177 -32.31 14.25 1.18
C ARG A 177 -30.88 14.81 1.28
N THR A 178 -30.12 14.40 2.29
CA THR A 178 -28.72 14.80 2.48
C THR A 178 -27.83 13.57 2.54
N VAL A 179 -26.55 13.74 2.22
CA VAL A 179 -25.56 12.65 2.29
C VAL A 179 -25.42 12.17 3.73
N ARG A 180 -25.28 13.07 4.71
CA ARG A 180 -25.30 12.72 6.14
C ARG A 180 -26.49 11.85 6.54
N ALA A 181 -27.71 12.24 6.18
CA ALA A 181 -28.90 11.44 6.51
C ALA A 181 -28.91 10.08 5.80
N THR A 182 -28.29 9.99 4.63
CA THR A 182 -28.10 8.73 3.90
C THR A 182 -27.10 7.84 4.61
N VAL A 183 -25.94 8.39 5.01
CA VAL A 183 -24.91 7.70 5.77
C VAL A 183 -25.46 7.17 7.09
N GLU A 184 -26.21 7.98 7.82
CA GLU A 184 -26.84 7.59 9.09
C GLU A 184 -27.91 6.51 8.90
N ALA A 185 -28.84 6.69 7.96
CA ALA A 185 -29.95 5.75 7.76
C ALA A 185 -29.51 4.37 7.26
N TYR A 186 -28.37 4.27 6.58
CA TYR A 186 -27.84 3.01 6.02
C TYR A 186 -26.54 2.56 6.69
N GLU A 187 -26.13 3.22 7.78
CA GLU A 187 -24.91 2.93 8.53
C GLU A 187 -23.68 2.76 7.63
N VAL A 188 -23.48 3.73 6.73
CA VAL A 188 -22.43 3.67 5.71
C VAL A 188 -21.10 4.09 6.33
N SER A 189 -20.24 3.11 6.63
CA SER A 189 -18.83 3.35 6.94
C SER A 189 -17.96 3.23 5.68
N TYR A 190 -16.75 3.78 5.71
CA TYR A 190 -15.82 3.56 4.62
C TYR A 190 -15.42 2.09 4.52
N ALA A 191 -15.21 1.41 5.64
CA ALA A 191 -14.90 -0.02 5.66
C ALA A 191 -16.01 -0.82 4.96
N ARG A 192 -17.28 -0.49 5.23
CA ARG A 192 -18.42 -1.11 4.58
C ARG A 192 -18.45 -0.80 3.08
N LEU A 193 -18.25 0.46 2.67
CA LEU A 193 -18.16 0.82 1.24
C LEU A 193 -17.05 0.05 0.52
N PHE A 194 -15.87 -0.02 1.13
CA PHE A 194 -14.69 -0.68 0.57
C PHE A 194 -14.88 -2.19 0.47
N TYR A 195 -15.35 -2.84 1.54
CA TYR A 195 -15.51 -4.29 1.58
C TYR A 195 -16.80 -4.78 0.89
N ASP A 196 -17.92 -4.08 0.97
CA ASP A 196 -19.17 -4.52 0.33
C ASP A 196 -19.23 -4.20 -1.16
N SER A 197 -18.32 -3.36 -1.67
CA SER A 197 -18.22 -3.06 -3.10
C SER A 197 -17.25 -4.00 -3.81
N SER A 198 -17.77 -4.69 -4.83
CA SER A 198 -17.02 -5.65 -5.64
C SER A 198 -17.47 -5.63 -7.10
N PRO A 199 -16.74 -6.30 -8.00
CA PRO A 199 -17.22 -6.53 -9.37
C PRO A 199 -18.58 -7.24 -9.47
N LEU A 200 -19.05 -7.88 -8.40
CA LEU A 200 -20.28 -8.67 -8.34
C LEU A 200 -21.39 -8.01 -7.50
N GLN A 201 -21.03 -7.23 -6.49
CA GLN A 201 -21.95 -6.60 -5.53
C GLN A 201 -21.66 -5.10 -5.45
N ASN A 202 -22.70 -4.26 -5.39
CA ASN A 202 -22.55 -2.79 -5.43
C ASN A 202 -21.66 -2.32 -6.60
N ARG A 203 -21.85 -2.93 -7.77
CA ARG A 203 -20.96 -2.83 -8.94
C ARG A 203 -20.67 -1.39 -9.37
N ARG A 204 -21.67 -0.51 -9.30
CA ARG A 204 -21.51 0.91 -9.66
C ARG A 204 -20.60 1.65 -8.67
N ALA A 205 -20.80 1.43 -7.37
CA ALA A 205 -19.93 2.00 -6.34
C ALA A 205 -18.50 1.45 -6.49
N TYR A 206 -18.36 0.15 -6.75
CA TYR A 206 -17.07 -0.47 -7.05
C TYR A 206 -16.38 0.16 -8.26
N SER A 207 -17.09 0.35 -9.38
CA SER A 207 -16.53 0.99 -10.58
C SER A 207 -16.03 2.41 -10.28
N LEU A 208 -16.85 3.24 -9.62
CA LEU A 208 -16.44 4.59 -9.24
C LEU A 208 -15.19 4.58 -8.35
N LEU A 209 -15.13 3.70 -7.35
CA LEU A 209 -13.95 3.54 -6.51
C LEU A 209 -12.73 3.11 -7.34
N ALA A 210 -12.88 2.12 -8.21
CA ALA A 210 -11.78 1.55 -9.00
C ALA A 210 -11.26 2.51 -10.09
N ASP A 211 -12.07 3.49 -10.50
CA ASP A 211 -11.70 4.50 -11.50
C ASP A 211 -10.81 5.61 -10.92
N PHE A 212 -10.68 5.72 -9.59
CA PHE A 212 -9.63 6.54 -8.99
C PHE A 212 -8.28 5.89 -9.28
N GLY A 213 -7.54 6.48 -10.23
CA GLY A 213 -6.25 5.96 -10.72
C GLY A 213 -5.08 6.12 -9.75
N ASP A 214 -5.37 6.39 -8.48
CA ASP A 214 -4.41 6.72 -7.44
C ASP A 214 -4.69 5.90 -6.17
N ASP A 215 -4.12 6.38 -5.07
CA ASP A 215 -4.13 5.76 -3.77
C ASP A 215 -5.41 6.00 -2.94
N SER A 216 -6.43 6.65 -3.53
CA SER A 216 -7.68 7.06 -2.86
C SER A 216 -8.40 5.91 -2.17
N ARG A 217 -8.47 4.74 -2.82
CA ARG A 217 -9.21 3.59 -2.28
C ARG A 217 -8.64 3.04 -0.98
N SER A 218 -7.33 3.15 -0.80
CA SER A 218 -6.63 2.68 0.41
C SER A 218 -6.20 3.83 1.31
N TYR A 219 -6.70 5.05 1.07
CA TYR A 219 -6.27 6.24 1.79
C TYR A 219 -6.50 6.14 3.30
N LEU A 220 -7.69 5.66 3.75
CA LEU A 220 -7.95 5.45 5.17
C LEU A 220 -6.90 4.55 5.82
N LEU A 221 -6.62 3.40 5.20
CA LEU A 221 -5.64 2.43 5.71
C LEU A 221 -4.23 3.02 5.77
N ARG A 222 -3.89 3.92 4.84
CA ARG A 222 -2.62 4.65 4.85
C ARG A 222 -2.56 5.69 5.96
N VAL A 223 -3.65 6.41 6.23
CA VAL A 223 -3.72 7.34 7.37
C VAL A 223 -3.58 6.57 8.68
N GLU A 224 -4.25 5.43 8.83
CA GLU A 224 -4.09 4.58 10.02
C GLU A 224 -2.65 4.07 10.19
N ALA A 225 -2.01 3.65 9.10
CA ALA A 225 -0.59 3.28 9.15
C ALA A 225 0.32 4.48 9.50
N ALA A 226 -0.04 5.72 9.14
CA ALA A 226 0.72 6.91 9.52
C ALA A 226 0.51 7.24 10.99
N ARG A 227 -0.72 7.06 11.49
CA ARG A 227 -1.06 7.19 12.90
C ARG A 227 -0.25 6.20 13.74
N GLU A 228 -0.15 4.96 13.29
CA GLU A 228 0.67 3.94 13.96
C GLU A 228 2.17 4.30 13.96
N ILE A 229 2.70 4.82 12.85
CA ILE A 229 4.09 5.33 12.82
C ILE A 229 4.28 6.45 13.85
N MET A 230 3.34 7.39 13.96
CA MET A 230 3.43 8.50 14.92
C MET A 230 3.31 8.02 16.37
N ARG A 231 2.44 7.04 16.63
CA ARG A 231 2.32 6.37 17.93
C ARG A 231 3.62 5.66 18.31
N LEU A 232 4.14 4.79 17.45
CA LEU A 232 5.43 4.11 17.68
C LEU A 232 6.59 5.09 17.84
N HIS A 233 6.59 6.21 17.11
CA HIS A 233 7.62 7.23 17.29
C HIS A 233 7.63 7.84 18.71
N ARG A 234 6.45 7.98 19.33
CA ARG A 234 6.29 8.47 20.71
C ARG A 234 6.59 7.38 21.73
N ASP A 235 6.04 6.19 21.52
CA ASP A 235 5.90 5.19 22.57
C ASP A 235 6.86 3.99 22.42
N ASP A 236 7.24 3.63 21.19
CA ASP A 236 8.12 2.48 20.92
C ASP A 236 8.98 2.67 19.66
N ARG A 237 10.07 3.44 19.81
CA ARG A 237 11.02 3.71 18.72
C ARG A 237 11.81 2.48 18.29
N THR A 238 11.92 1.47 19.16
CA THR A 238 12.61 0.22 18.85
C THR A 238 11.79 -0.55 17.82
N GLU A 239 10.49 -0.69 18.06
CA GLU A 239 9.58 -1.33 17.13
C GLU A 239 9.44 -0.56 15.81
N LEU A 240 9.35 0.78 15.86
CA LEU A 240 9.38 1.60 14.64
C LEU A 240 10.63 1.32 13.80
N SER A 241 11.79 1.25 14.45
CA SER A 241 13.07 0.96 13.79
C SER A 241 13.11 -0.46 13.23
N ARG A 242 12.49 -1.44 13.91
CA ARG A 242 12.36 -2.82 13.43
C ARG A 242 11.50 -2.88 12.16
N LEU A 243 10.30 -2.31 12.19
CA LEU A 243 9.39 -2.26 11.04
C LEU A 243 10.01 -1.50 9.85
N GLU A 244 10.69 -0.38 10.10
CA GLU A 244 11.39 0.37 9.05
C GLU A 244 12.45 -0.49 8.37
N ARG A 245 13.26 -1.23 9.14
CA ARG A 245 14.24 -2.16 8.56
C ARG A 245 13.56 -3.23 7.73
N LEU A 246 12.55 -3.92 8.27
CA LEU A 246 11.86 -5.01 7.56
C LEU A 246 11.24 -4.53 6.24
N HIS A 247 10.56 -3.38 6.24
CA HIS A 247 10.00 -2.79 5.03
C HIS A 247 11.05 -2.26 4.04
N SER A 248 12.28 -1.95 4.47
CA SER A 248 13.34 -1.47 3.57
C SER A 248 14.13 -2.57 2.88
N LEU A 249 14.06 -3.79 3.43
CA LEU A 249 14.80 -4.95 2.94
C LEU A 249 14.12 -5.61 1.74
N GLN A 250 12.83 -5.35 1.51
CA GLN A 250 12.02 -5.89 0.42
C GLN A 250 11.09 -4.83 -0.18
N PRO A 251 10.69 -4.94 -1.47
CA PRO A 251 9.77 -3.97 -2.08
C PRO A 251 8.34 -4.11 -1.55
N SER A 252 7.99 -5.28 -1.00
CA SER A 252 6.75 -5.58 -0.30
C SER A 252 6.97 -5.62 1.22
N GLY A 253 5.90 -5.68 2.01
CA GLY A 253 5.91 -5.94 3.45
C GLY A 253 6.03 -7.41 3.83
N GLU A 254 6.47 -8.30 2.94
CA GLU A 254 6.62 -9.74 3.19
C GLU A 254 7.44 -10.07 4.45
N LEU A 255 8.52 -9.33 4.75
CA LEU A 255 9.32 -9.58 5.96
C LEU A 255 8.67 -9.05 7.23
N VAL A 256 7.64 -8.22 7.12
CA VAL A 256 6.79 -7.86 8.27
C VAL A 256 5.77 -8.96 8.53
N LEU A 257 5.26 -9.58 7.47
CA LEU A 257 4.35 -10.73 7.59
C LEU A 257 5.04 -11.98 8.11
N ARG A 258 6.25 -12.26 7.60
CA ARG A 258 7.07 -13.43 7.93
C ARG A 258 8.51 -12.97 8.24
N PRO A 259 8.79 -12.47 9.46
CA PRO A 259 10.11 -11.99 9.84
C PRO A 259 11.15 -13.12 9.81
N PRO A 260 12.36 -12.92 9.25
CA PRO A 260 13.38 -13.97 9.16
C PRO A 260 13.80 -14.57 10.51
N GLN A 261 13.68 -13.82 11.60
CA GLN A 261 14.04 -14.28 12.94
C GLN A 261 12.97 -15.19 13.57
N GLU A 262 11.75 -15.15 13.04
CA GLU A 262 10.56 -15.86 13.56
C GLU A 262 10.01 -16.88 12.56
N THR A 263 10.58 -16.93 11.35
CA THR A 263 10.12 -17.77 10.26
C THR A 263 11.20 -18.80 9.92
N GLU A 264 10.85 -20.06 10.08
CA GLU A 264 11.72 -21.16 9.71
C GLU A 264 11.98 -21.18 8.19
N SER A 265 13.24 -21.36 7.84
CA SER A 265 13.72 -21.48 6.46
C SER A 265 14.04 -22.94 6.14
N LEU A 266 13.87 -23.30 4.87
CA LEU A 266 14.12 -24.59 4.26
C LEU A 266 15.32 -24.44 3.32
N PRO A 267 16.57 -24.45 3.81
CA PRO A 267 17.74 -24.02 3.04
C PRO A 267 18.11 -24.96 1.89
N ASP A 268 17.72 -26.24 1.96
CA ASP A 268 18.23 -27.31 1.09
C ASP A 268 17.17 -28.40 0.82
N PRO A 269 17.43 -29.35 -0.10
CA PRO A 269 16.45 -30.37 -0.46
C PRO A 269 16.10 -31.36 0.66
N GLU A 270 17.00 -31.58 1.62
CA GLU A 270 16.79 -32.52 2.74
C GLU A 270 15.75 -31.94 3.70
N THR A 271 15.94 -30.69 4.13
CA THR A 271 14.96 -29.95 4.95
C THR A 271 13.61 -29.80 4.26
N MET A 272 13.57 -29.63 2.93
CA MET A 272 12.30 -29.63 2.19
C MET A 272 11.62 -31.00 2.22
N ALA A 273 12.36 -32.10 2.07
CA ALA A 273 11.79 -33.45 2.11
C ALA A 273 11.25 -33.80 3.50
N GLU A 274 11.96 -33.41 4.57
CA GLU A 274 11.49 -33.51 5.95
C GLU A 274 10.19 -32.72 6.15
N ALA A 275 10.14 -31.47 5.69
CA ALA A 275 8.94 -30.64 5.80
C ALA A 275 7.72 -31.23 5.07
N PHE A 276 7.91 -31.94 3.94
CA PHE A 276 6.82 -32.71 3.34
C PHE A 276 6.41 -33.92 4.18
N GLY A 277 7.39 -34.62 4.78
CA GLY A 277 7.15 -35.77 5.66
C GLY A 277 6.37 -35.40 6.92
N ASP A 278 6.65 -34.24 7.48
CA ASP A 278 6.02 -33.72 8.69
C ASP A 278 4.68 -33.00 8.41
N GLY A 279 4.36 -32.75 7.14
CA GLY A 279 3.14 -32.04 6.71
C GLY A 279 3.24 -30.52 6.76
N ASP A 280 4.43 -29.98 7.08
CA ASP A 280 4.73 -28.54 7.02
C ASP A 280 4.71 -27.99 5.59
N LEU A 281 5.04 -28.81 4.60
CA LEU A 281 4.80 -28.50 3.19
C LEU A 281 3.69 -29.39 2.61
N VAL A 282 2.76 -28.74 1.92
CA VAL A 282 1.67 -29.39 1.18
C VAL A 282 1.98 -29.33 -0.30
N ALA A 283 1.95 -30.49 -0.97
CA ALA A 283 2.18 -30.57 -2.40
C ALA A 283 1.04 -29.89 -3.18
N LEU A 284 1.40 -29.10 -4.19
CA LEU A 284 0.45 -28.44 -5.08
C LEU A 284 -0.04 -29.43 -6.15
N PRO A 285 -1.32 -29.85 -6.12
CA PRO A 285 -1.86 -30.71 -7.17
C PRO A 285 -2.02 -29.91 -8.46
N ASN A 286 -1.70 -30.50 -9.60
CA ASN A 286 -2.02 -29.90 -10.90
C ASN A 286 -3.44 -30.33 -11.33
N ASP A 287 -4.46 -29.73 -10.69
CA ASP A 287 -5.88 -29.96 -10.99
C ASP A 287 -6.59 -28.62 -11.28
N PRO A 288 -6.41 -28.05 -12.48
CA PRO A 288 -6.85 -26.69 -12.78
C PRO A 288 -8.36 -26.51 -12.77
N GLU A 289 -9.12 -27.55 -13.11
CA GLU A 289 -10.59 -27.49 -13.10
C GLU A 289 -11.10 -27.32 -11.67
N ARG A 290 -10.47 -28.02 -10.71
CA ARG A 290 -10.88 -28.00 -9.32
C ARG A 290 -10.20 -26.92 -8.50
N LEU A 291 -8.99 -26.50 -8.83
CA LEU A 291 -8.19 -25.57 -8.01
C LEU A 291 -8.06 -24.16 -8.59
N GLY A 292 -8.39 -23.96 -9.87
CA GLY A 292 -8.37 -22.64 -10.51
C GLY A 292 -6.98 -22.12 -10.90
N PHE A 293 -5.91 -22.89 -10.64
CA PHE A 293 -4.55 -22.58 -11.09
C PHE A 293 -3.93 -23.71 -11.90
N VAL A 294 -2.89 -23.39 -12.67
CA VAL A 294 -2.01 -24.34 -13.35
C VAL A 294 -0.60 -24.17 -12.83
N LEU A 295 0.16 -25.27 -12.74
CA LEU A 295 1.59 -25.18 -12.47
C LEU A 295 2.34 -24.92 -13.79
N ASP A 296 3.33 -24.01 -13.77
CA ASP A 296 4.27 -23.89 -14.89
C ASP A 296 5.02 -25.23 -15.04
N PRO A 297 5.10 -25.83 -16.25
CA PRO A 297 5.80 -27.09 -16.47
C PRO A 297 7.28 -27.06 -16.05
N ALA A 298 7.90 -25.87 -16.06
CA ALA A 298 9.28 -25.67 -15.64
C ALA A 298 9.43 -25.53 -14.10
N LEU A 299 8.33 -25.47 -13.33
CA LEU A 299 8.36 -25.35 -11.88
C LEU A 299 9.13 -26.54 -11.26
N GLY A 300 10.15 -26.20 -10.46
CA GLY A 300 11.07 -27.17 -9.85
C GLY A 300 12.13 -27.72 -10.79
N THR A 301 12.34 -27.11 -11.96
CA THR A 301 13.39 -27.51 -12.91
C THR A 301 14.43 -26.41 -13.13
N LEU A 302 15.70 -26.79 -13.31
CA LEU A 302 16.79 -25.87 -13.71
C LEU A 302 16.90 -25.70 -15.24
N GLY A 303 16.04 -26.38 -16.02
CA GLY A 303 16.09 -26.48 -17.47
C GLY A 303 16.90 -27.68 -17.99
N ALA A 304 16.80 -27.95 -19.29
CA ALA A 304 17.53 -29.04 -19.94
C ALA A 304 19.05 -28.79 -19.92
N GLY A 305 19.83 -29.74 -19.38
CA GLY A 305 21.30 -29.72 -19.39
C GLY A 305 21.99 -29.19 -18.12
N ALA A 306 21.25 -28.78 -17.09
CA ALA A 306 21.82 -28.55 -15.76
C ALA A 306 22.09 -29.89 -15.06
N GLU A 307 23.10 -29.97 -14.18
CA GLU A 307 23.22 -31.09 -13.23
C GLU A 307 21.86 -31.32 -12.57
N ALA A 308 21.43 -32.59 -12.49
CA ALA A 308 20.07 -32.96 -12.13
C ALA A 308 19.60 -32.12 -10.93
N ALA A 309 18.56 -31.31 -11.14
CA ALA A 309 17.85 -30.74 -10.02
C ALA A 309 17.39 -31.91 -9.14
N PRO A 310 17.41 -31.76 -7.80
CA PRO A 310 16.69 -32.68 -6.91
C PRO A 310 15.26 -32.88 -7.44
N ASP A 311 14.63 -34.01 -7.10
CA ASP A 311 13.27 -34.34 -7.52
C ASP A 311 12.38 -33.08 -7.61
N PRO A 312 11.89 -32.69 -8.81
CA PRO A 312 11.11 -31.48 -9.00
C PRO A 312 9.88 -31.40 -8.09
N SER A 313 9.40 -32.54 -7.58
CA SER A 313 8.32 -32.59 -6.59
C SER A 313 8.63 -31.80 -5.32
N LEU A 314 9.89 -31.72 -4.91
CA LEU A 314 10.34 -31.00 -3.72
C LEU A 314 10.10 -29.48 -3.83
N TYR A 315 10.05 -28.93 -5.04
CA TYR A 315 9.86 -27.50 -5.29
C TYR A 315 8.42 -27.16 -5.73
N ARG A 316 7.50 -28.10 -5.52
CA ARG A 316 6.07 -27.96 -5.85
C ARG A 316 5.22 -28.05 -4.60
N GLY A 317 5.67 -27.42 -3.53
CA GLY A 317 4.95 -27.32 -2.27
C GLY A 317 4.94 -25.91 -1.73
N LEU A 318 4.02 -25.68 -0.81
CA LEU A 318 3.91 -24.47 -0.01
C LEU A 318 3.47 -24.87 1.40
N ARG A 319 3.69 -24.00 2.39
CA ARG A 319 3.09 -24.17 3.71
C ARG A 319 1.55 -24.05 3.62
N PRO A 320 0.78 -24.71 4.51
CA PRO A 320 -0.68 -24.77 4.44
C PRO A 320 -1.36 -23.41 4.25
N GLU A 321 -0.92 -22.38 4.95
CA GLU A 321 -1.49 -21.03 4.85
C GLU A 321 -1.25 -20.38 3.48
N ALA A 322 -0.10 -20.65 2.86
CA ALA A 322 0.20 -20.18 1.51
C ALA A 322 -0.60 -20.93 0.45
N VAL A 323 -0.82 -22.23 0.61
CA VAL A 323 -1.78 -22.99 -0.22
C VAL A 323 -3.19 -22.42 -0.05
N ALA A 324 -3.64 -22.16 1.18
CA ALA A 324 -4.95 -21.59 1.47
C ALA A 324 -5.14 -20.20 0.82
N ALA A 325 -4.13 -19.34 0.92
CA ALA A 325 -4.14 -18.03 0.28
C ALA A 325 -4.19 -18.15 -1.26
N LEU A 326 -3.38 -19.02 -1.86
CA LEU A 326 -3.40 -19.30 -3.30
C LEU A 326 -4.78 -19.79 -3.77
N LEU A 327 -5.38 -20.75 -3.04
CA LEU A 327 -6.70 -21.29 -3.36
C LEU A 327 -7.79 -20.23 -3.23
N TYR A 328 -7.76 -19.41 -2.17
CA TYR A 328 -8.72 -18.34 -2.02
C TYR A 328 -8.60 -17.33 -3.17
N ILE A 329 -7.36 -16.96 -3.54
CA ILE A 329 -7.09 -16.08 -4.68
C ILE A 329 -7.72 -16.65 -5.95
N THR A 330 -7.41 -17.89 -6.31
CA THR A 330 -7.85 -18.47 -7.58
C THR A 330 -9.37 -18.64 -7.61
N LYS A 331 -9.98 -19.04 -6.48
CA LYS A 331 -11.43 -19.20 -6.36
C LYS A 331 -12.19 -17.89 -6.43
N GLU A 332 -11.69 -16.83 -5.81
CA GLU A 332 -12.33 -15.52 -5.90
C GLU A 332 -12.17 -14.90 -7.29
N VAL A 333 -11.02 -15.11 -7.94
CA VAL A 333 -10.85 -14.70 -9.34
C VAL A 333 -11.79 -15.48 -10.26
N ASP A 334 -11.92 -16.79 -10.06
CA ASP A 334 -12.88 -17.64 -10.80
C ASP A 334 -14.32 -17.15 -10.62
N ARG A 335 -14.71 -16.83 -9.39
CA ARG A 335 -16.05 -16.32 -9.04
C ARG A 335 -16.35 -15.00 -9.77
N VAL A 336 -15.37 -14.11 -9.88
CA VAL A 336 -15.53 -12.77 -10.48
C VAL A 336 -15.41 -12.78 -12.00
N ALA A 337 -14.45 -13.53 -12.54
CA ALA A 337 -14.02 -13.45 -13.94
C ALA A 337 -14.35 -14.69 -14.77
N GLY A 338 -14.82 -15.77 -14.15
CA GLY A 338 -14.81 -17.11 -14.75
C GLY A 338 -13.40 -17.73 -14.65
N ARG A 339 -13.22 -18.91 -15.25
CA ARG A 339 -11.97 -19.70 -15.17
C ARG A 339 -10.72 -18.83 -15.36
N SER A 340 -9.95 -18.70 -14.29
CA SER A 340 -8.79 -17.81 -14.19
C SER A 340 -7.54 -18.45 -14.75
N GLY A 341 -7.32 -19.74 -14.48
CA GLY A 341 -6.16 -20.50 -14.94
C GLY A 341 -4.85 -19.80 -14.60
N LEU A 342 -4.79 -19.16 -13.42
CA LEU A 342 -3.60 -18.44 -12.98
C LEU A 342 -2.42 -19.40 -12.96
N ARG A 343 -1.30 -19.00 -13.56
CA ARG A 343 -0.11 -19.87 -13.67
C ARG A 343 0.83 -19.59 -12.51
N VAL A 344 1.03 -20.58 -11.65
CA VAL A 344 2.04 -20.54 -10.59
C VAL A 344 3.41 -20.84 -11.21
N THR A 345 4.34 -19.89 -11.10
CA THR A 345 5.67 -19.95 -11.71
C THR A 345 6.79 -20.29 -10.75
N ASP A 346 6.60 -19.98 -9.46
CA ASP A 346 7.54 -20.32 -8.38
C ASP A 346 6.76 -20.64 -7.09
N ALA A 347 7.38 -21.41 -6.19
CA ALA A 347 6.78 -21.88 -4.93
C ALA A 347 7.87 -21.98 -3.84
N ALA A 348 7.74 -22.91 -2.88
CA ALA A 348 8.79 -23.16 -1.91
C ALA A 348 10.07 -23.62 -2.61
N ARG A 349 11.20 -23.02 -2.26
CA ARG A 349 12.52 -23.46 -2.72
C ARG A 349 13.64 -23.08 -1.78
N GLY A 350 14.55 -24.02 -1.55
CA GLY A 350 15.75 -23.73 -0.77
C GLY A 350 16.70 -22.74 -1.41
N GLU A 351 17.49 -22.08 -0.58
CA GLU A 351 18.43 -21.04 -1.00
C GLU A 351 19.47 -21.58 -2.01
N ALA A 352 19.94 -22.81 -1.81
CA ALA A 352 20.88 -23.45 -2.72
C ALA A 352 20.29 -23.59 -4.13
N TYR A 353 19.02 -23.98 -4.22
CA TYR A 353 18.29 -24.09 -5.48
C TYR A 353 18.05 -22.70 -6.11
N GLY A 354 17.65 -21.71 -5.29
CA GLY A 354 17.50 -20.32 -5.74
C GLY A 354 18.78 -19.74 -6.34
N ARG A 355 19.94 -19.99 -5.72
CA ARG A 355 21.25 -19.59 -6.27
C ARG A 355 21.54 -20.26 -7.61
N ARG A 356 21.18 -21.54 -7.78
CA ARG A 356 21.34 -22.26 -9.06
C ARG A 356 20.41 -21.70 -10.15
N LEU A 357 19.16 -21.39 -9.82
CA LEU A 357 18.23 -20.72 -10.74
C LEU A 357 18.79 -19.37 -11.21
N ALA A 358 19.30 -18.55 -10.28
CA ALA A 358 19.92 -17.27 -10.60
C ALA A 358 21.16 -17.44 -11.49
N ALA A 359 22.05 -18.38 -11.16
CA ALA A 359 23.24 -18.67 -11.95
C ALA A 359 22.91 -19.18 -13.36
N ALA A 360 21.81 -19.90 -13.52
CA ALA A 360 21.32 -20.39 -14.81
C ALA A 360 20.57 -19.33 -15.64
N GLY A 361 20.41 -18.10 -15.13
CA GLY A 361 19.58 -17.07 -15.77
C GLY A 361 18.10 -17.47 -15.84
N ARG A 362 17.65 -18.33 -14.92
CA ARG A 362 16.29 -18.89 -14.85
C ARG A 362 15.49 -18.37 -13.67
N ALA A 363 16.13 -17.69 -12.73
CA ALA A 363 15.42 -16.87 -11.76
C ALA A 363 14.62 -15.82 -12.55
N ARG A 364 13.30 -15.97 -12.53
CA ARG A 364 12.39 -14.90 -12.90
C ARG A 364 12.34 -13.97 -11.67
N GLY A 365 12.27 -12.67 -11.92
CA GLY A 365 12.25 -11.70 -10.82
C GLY A 365 13.63 -11.24 -10.31
N GLU A 366 13.64 -10.85 -9.04
CA GLU A 366 14.71 -10.06 -8.43
C GLU A 366 16.09 -10.75 -8.35
N PRO A 367 17.19 -9.94 -8.31
CA PRO A 367 18.53 -10.48 -8.08
C PRO A 367 18.61 -11.24 -6.75
N PRO A 368 19.50 -12.24 -6.64
CA PRO A 368 19.64 -13.04 -5.42
C PRO A 368 19.88 -12.13 -4.20
N ARG A 369 18.91 -12.12 -3.29
CA ARG A 369 18.98 -11.41 -2.02
C ARG A 369 19.61 -12.32 -0.96
N PRO A 370 20.18 -11.77 0.13
CA PRO A 370 20.72 -12.57 1.23
C PRO A 370 19.69 -13.49 1.89
N TYR A 371 18.40 -13.17 1.76
CA TYR A 371 17.26 -13.94 2.25
C TYR A 371 16.16 -13.92 1.18
N SER A 372 15.60 -15.08 0.85
CA SER A 372 14.50 -15.22 -0.11
C SER A 372 13.26 -15.74 0.61
N PRO A 373 12.11 -15.05 0.59
CA PRO A 373 10.88 -15.55 1.21
C PRO A 373 10.45 -16.94 0.72
N HIS A 374 10.79 -17.31 -0.52
CA HIS A 374 10.54 -18.64 -1.06
C HIS A 374 11.20 -19.77 -0.27
N SER A 375 12.28 -19.51 0.47
CA SER A 375 12.90 -20.52 1.33
C SER A 375 12.05 -20.84 2.56
N THR A 376 11.00 -20.08 2.85
CA THR A 376 10.11 -20.36 4.00
C THR A 376 8.92 -21.23 3.63
N GLY A 377 8.61 -21.36 2.35
CA GLY A 377 7.38 -21.99 1.85
C GLY A 377 6.10 -21.14 1.98
N PHE A 378 6.19 -19.90 2.47
CA PHE A 378 5.04 -18.98 2.53
C PHE A 378 4.81 -18.14 1.27
N SER A 379 5.71 -18.25 0.28
CA SER A 379 5.69 -17.39 -0.90
C SER A 379 5.58 -18.17 -2.20
N PHE A 380 4.87 -17.59 -3.15
CA PHE A 380 4.65 -18.15 -4.49
C PHE A 380 4.52 -17.02 -5.50
N ASP A 381 4.82 -17.35 -6.76
CA ASP A 381 4.77 -16.39 -7.85
C ASP A 381 3.68 -16.78 -8.85
N ILE A 382 2.95 -15.77 -9.34
CA ILE A 382 1.92 -15.94 -10.38
C ILE A 382 2.31 -15.14 -11.61
N ALA A 383 2.34 -15.81 -12.78
CA ALA A 383 2.66 -15.15 -14.04
C ALA A 383 1.70 -13.99 -14.34
N ARG A 384 2.24 -12.86 -14.84
CA ARG A 384 1.49 -11.70 -15.31
C ARG A 384 0.91 -11.90 -16.73
N VAL A 385 0.55 -13.14 -17.05
CA VAL A 385 -0.10 -13.53 -18.30
C VAL A 385 -1.50 -14.00 -17.97
N TYR A 386 -2.50 -13.28 -18.49
CA TYR A 386 -3.89 -13.48 -18.14
C TYR A 386 -4.70 -13.95 -19.35
N PRO A 387 -5.67 -14.87 -19.20
CA PRO A 387 -6.55 -15.25 -20.29
C PRO A 387 -7.40 -14.09 -20.82
N SER A 388 -7.68 -13.09 -19.98
CA SER A 388 -8.43 -11.91 -20.39
C SER A 388 -8.14 -10.69 -19.49
N PRO A 389 -8.45 -9.46 -19.96
CA PRO A 389 -8.43 -8.27 -19.12
C PRO A 389 -9.36 -8.34 -17.90
N ARG A 390 -10.43 -9.17 -17.97
CA ARG A 390 -11.35 -9.37 -16.85
C ARG A 390 -10.67 -10.16 -15.72
N VAL A 391 -9.94 -11.22 -16.05
CA VAL A 391 -9.14 -11.99 -15.07
C VAL A 391 -8.08 -11.09 -14.43
N ARG A 392 -7.36 -10.29 -15.24
CA ARG A 392 -6.37 -9.33 -14.70
C ARG A 392 -6.96 -8.38 -13.66
N ARG A 393 -8.13 -7.79 -13.96
CA ARG A 393 -8.81 -6.86 -13.03
C ARG A 393 -9.35 -7.58 -11.80
N ALA A 394 -9.90 -8.78 -11.95
CA ALA A 394 -10.36 -9.58 -10.83
C ALA A 394 -9.21 -9.99 -9.91
N PHE A 395 -8.07 -10.36 -10.47
CA PHE A 395 -6.89 -10.71 -9.68
C PHE A 395 -6.36 -9.51 -8.89
N ALA A 396 -6.21 -8.33 -9.53
CA ALA A 396 -5.84 -7.11 -8.83
C ALA A 396 -6.83 -6.75 -7.69
N TYR A 397 -8.13 -6.91 -7.94
CA TYR A 397 -9.19 -6.72 -6.94
C TYR A 397 -9.02 -7.63 -5.71
N VAL A 398 -8.75 -8.92 -5.93
CA VAL A 398 -8.59 -9.89 -4.83
C VAL A 398 -7.32 -9.58 -4.03
N LEU A 399 -6.20 -9.33 -4.71
CA LEU A 399 -4.92 -9.03 -4.07
C LEU A 399 -5.01 -7.81 -3.15
N GLU A 400 -5.63 -6.72 -3.60
CA GLU A 400 -5.79 -5.49 -2.83
C GLU A 400 -6.54 -5.71 -1.51
N ARG A 401 -7.57 -6.55 -1.53
CA ARG A 401 -8.40 -6.83 -0.34
C ARG A 401 -7.71 -7.74 0.64
N LEU A 402 -7.02 -8.77 0.15
CA LEU A 402 -6.25 -9.66 1.01
C LEU A 402 -5.09 -8.92 1.67
N ARG A 403 -4.44 -7.99 0.97
CA ARG A 403 -3.46 -7.08 1.57
C ARG A 403 -4.07 -6.21 2.66
N ALA A 404 -5.23 -5.60 2.41
CA ALA A 404 -5.92 -4.77 3.40
C ALA A 404 -6.28 -5.56 4.68
N LEU A 405 -6.49 -6.87 4.58
CA LEU A 405 -6.77 -7.77 5.70
C LEU A 405 -5.51 -8.43 6.29
N ARG A 406 -4.31 -8.05 5.83
CA ARG A 406 -3.02 -8.64 6.24
C ARG A 406 -2.92 -10.16 5.98
N VAL A 407 -3.75 -10.69 5.08
CA VAL A 407 -3.73 -12.11 4.68
C VAL A 407 -2.54 -12.39 3.77
N ILE A 408 -2.19 -11.42 2.92
CA ILE A 408 -1.00 -11.50 2.06
C ILE A 408 -0.30 -10.14 2.00
N ASP A 409 0.92 -10.14 1.51
CA ASP A 409 1.46 -9.00 0.77
C ASP A 409 1.96 -9.49 -0.60
N TYR A 410 2.16 -8.57 -1.52
CA TYR A 410 2.57 -8.87 -2.89
C TYR A 410 3.40 -7.76 -3.52
N VAL A 411 4.12 -8.05 -4.59
CA VAL A 411 4.77 -7.04 -5.43
C VAL A 411 4.63 -7.42 -6.90
N TYR A 412 4.44 -6.41 -7.75
CA TYR A 412 4.51 -6.60 -9.20
C TYR A 412 5.96 -6.62 -9.65
N GLU A 413 6.40 -7.76 -10.16
CA GLU A 413 7.66 -7.91 -10.88
C GLU A 413 7.41 -7.89 -12.39
N PRO A 414 8.42 -7.74 -13.27
CA PRO A 414 8.19 -7.61 -14.71
C PRO A 414 7.32 -8.72 -15.32
N GLU A 415 7.58 -9.98 -14.96
CA GLU A 415 6.91 -11.15 -15.55
C GLU A 415 5.92 -11.84 -14.61
N GLU A 416 6.01 -11.59 -13.29
CA GLU A 416 5.21 -12.25 -12.28
C GLU A 416 4.74 -11.32 -11.16
N ILE A 417 3.82 -11.80 -10.35
CA ILE A 417 3.42 -11.18 -9.10
C ILE A 417 3.92 -12.11 -8.00
N HIS A 418 4.89 -11.62 -7.23
CA HIS A 418 5.35 -12.29 -6.04
C HIS A 418 4.33 -12.08 -4.93
N VAL A 419 3.91 -13.16 -4.27
CA VAL A 419 2.93 -13.15 -3.18
C VAL A 419 3.51 -13.87 -1.97
N THR A 420 3.40 -13.27 -0.79
CA THR A 420 3.75 -13.91 0.48
C THR A 420 2.51 -13.96 1.38
N ALA A 421 2.18 -15.15 1.88
CA ALA A 421 1.10 -15.35 2.83
C ALA A 421 1.48 -14.87 4.23
N GLY A 422 0.65 -14.02 4.81
CA GLY A 422 0.77 -13.55 6.18
C GLY A 422 0.16 -14.52 7.20
N PRO A 423 0.28 -14.20 8.49
CA PRO A 423 -0.30 -15.02 9.56
C PRO A 423 -1.83 -15.08 9.49
N ASP A 424 -2.51 -14.03 9.02
CA ASP A 424 -3.98 -14.02 8.92
C ASP A 424 -4.53 -14.96 7.82
N ALA A 425 -3.65 -15.58 7.02
CA ALA A 425 -4.04 -16.65 6.10
C ALA A 425 -4.42 -17.95 6.81
N GLU A 426 -4.11 -18.12 8.10
CA GLU A 426 -4.62 -19.22 8.95
C GLU A 426 -6.16 -19.30 8.90
N ARG A 427 -6.85 -18.17 8.75
CA ARG A 427 -8.32 -18.11 8.64
C ARG A 427 -8.87 -18.79 7.38
N LEU A 428 -7.99 -19.14 6.43
CA LEU A 428 -8.34 -19.77 5.17
C LEU A 428 -8.02 -21.28 5.17
N LEU A 429 -7.46 -21.83 6.25
CA LEU A 429 -7.00 -23.23 6.29
C LEU A 429 -8.11 -24.24 5.99
N GLU A 430 -9.35 -23.99 6.44
CA GLU A 430 -10.51 -24.83 6.10
C GLU A 430 -10.70 -25.01 4.58
N LEU A 431 -10.36 -23.97 3.78
CA LEU A 431 -10.39 -24.07 2.32
C LEU A 431 -9.31 -25.00 1.78
N GLN A 432 -8.10 -24.94 2.36
CA GLN A 432 -7.01 -25.82 1.99
C GLN A 432 -7.31 -27.27 2.38
N GLU A 433 -7.81 -27.52 3.59
CA GLU A 433 -8.18 -28.88 4.02
C GLU A 433 -9.28 -29.49 3.13
N ALA A 434 -10.27 -28.68 2.76
CA ALA A 434 -11.38 -29.12 1.90
C ALA A 434 -10.94 -29.43 0.44
N LEU A 435 -9.95 -28.70 -0.09
CA LEU A 435 -9.53 -28.82 -1.49
C LEU A 435 -8.22 -29.57 -1.68
N VAL A 436 -7.34 -29.63 -0.70
CA VAL A 436 -6.05 -30.29 -0.79
C VAL A 436 -5.79 -30.96 0.55
N PRO A 437 -6.54 -32.03 0.89
CA PRO A 437 -6.36 -32.70 2.17
C PRO A 437 -4.92 -33.20 2.30
N ALA A 438 -4.35 -33.12 3.50
CA ALA A 438 -3.10 -33.78 3.81
C ALA A 438 -3.23 -35.27 3.44
N ARG A 439 -2.24 -35.83 2.76
CA ARG A 439 -2.23 -37.27 2.49
C ARG A 439 -2.17 -37.96 3.85
N GLY A 440 -3.21 -38.72 4.19
CA GLY A 440 -3.24 -39.58 5.38
C GLY A 440 -2.37 -40.82 5.23
#